data_AF-A0A317UB41-F1
#
_entry.id   AF-A0A317UB41-F1
#
_cell.length_a   1.000
_cell.length_b   1.000
_cell.length_c   1.000
_cell.angle_alpha   90.00
_cell.angle_beta   90.00
_cell.angle_gamma   90.00
#
_symmetry.space_group_name_H-M   'P 1'
#
loop_
_entity.id
_entity.type
_entity.pdbx_description
1 polymer ?
#
loop_
_entity_poly.entity_id
_entity_poly.type
_entity_poly.pdbx_seq_one_letter_code
_entity_poly.pdbx_strand_id
1 'polypeptide(L)'
;MTLKEILETGGGVLLIVLTLVQIAPIKVNPWSVIAAALGRALNKDVIDLIEKGKAETARYRIIRFNDEIRHDVRHTEEHFTQIIEDIDTYENFCAEHPKFHNGKAVRSIANIRKIYDKCCEEHSFLV
;
A
#
# COMPACT_ATOMS: atom_id res chain seq x y z
N MET A 1 -23.71 -44.37 -7.84
CA MET A 1 -23.49 -42.94 -7.54
C MET A 1 -24.74 -42.19 -7.88
N THR A 2 -25.43 -41.67 -6.86
CA THR A 2 -26.66 -40.89 -7.02
C THR A 2 -26.34 -39.42 -7.29
N LEU A 3 -27.27 -38.68 -7.91
CA LEU A 3 -27.09 -37.26 -8.23
C LEU A 3 -26.75 -36.42 -6.98
N LYS A 4 -27.22 -36.87 -5.81
CA LYS A 4 -26.90 -36.27 -4.51
C LYS A 4 -25.43 -36.46 -4.11
N GLU A 5 -24.87 -37.65 -4.30
CA GLU A 5 -23.46 -37.94 -3.99
C GLU A 5 -22.51 -37.13 -4.88
N ILE A 6 -22.84 -36.90 -6.15
CA ILE A 6 -22.02 -36.10 -7.07
C ILE A 6 -22.08 -34.61 -6.72
N LEU A 7 -23.24 -34.13 -6.26
CA LEU A 7 -23.43 -32.77 -5.80
C LEU A 7 -22.69 -32.50 -4.47
N GLU A 8 -22.67 -33.49 -3.58
CA GLU A 8 -22.04 -33.42 -2.25
C GLU A 8 -20.51 -33.61 -2.27
N THR A 9 -19.94 -34.28 -3.28
CA THR A 9 -18.47 -34.54 -3.37
C THR A 9 -17.67 -33.45 -4.11
N GLY A 10 -18.23 -32.27 -4.36
CA GLY A 10 -17.55 -31.17 -5.06
C GLY A 10 -17.47 -31.34 -6.58
N GLY A 11 -17.84 -32.50 -7.11
CA GLY A 11 -17.98 -32.77 -8.55
C GLY A 11 -19.19 -32.07 -9.20
N GLY A 12 -20.18 -31.66 -8.40
CA GLY A 12 -21.38 -30.97 -8.88
C GLY A 12 -21.09 -29.61 -9.52
N VAL A 13 -20.14 -28.84 -8.98
CA VAL A 13 -19.71 -27.56 -9.58
C VAL A 13 -19.07 -27.80 -10.95
N LEU A 14 -18.23 -28.82 -11.07
CA LEU A 14 -17.59 -29.20 -12.32
C LEU A 14 -18.62 -29.64 -13.37
N LEU A 15 -19.64 -30.40 -12.97
CA LEU A 15 -20.74 -30.78 -13.86
C LEU A 15 -21.60 -29.58 -14.30
N ILE A 16 -21.84 -28.60 -13.42
CA ILE A 16 -22.54 -27.37 -13.78
C ILE A 16 -21.71 -26.57 -14.79
N VAL A 17 -20.40 -26.44 -14.60
CA VAL A 17 -19.51 -25.77 -15.57
C VAL A 17 -19.50 -26.49 -16.92
N LEU A 18 -19.39 -27.82 -16.92
CA LEU A 18 -19.37 -28.63 -18.14
C LEU A 18 -20.71 -28.60 -18.90
N THR A 19 -21.84 -28.62 -18.19
CA THR A 19 -23.18 -28.56 -18.81
C THR A 19 -23.51 -27.17 -19.36
N LEU A 20 -23.07 -26.09 -18.71
CA LEU A 20 -23.18 -24.72 -19.23
C LEU A 20 -22.45 -24.55 -20.57
N VAL A 21 -21.35 -25.27 -20.80
CA VAL A 21 -20.61 -25.26 -22.07
C VAL A 21 -21.35 -26.01 -23.18
N GLN A 22 -22.17 -27.02 -22.85
CA GLN A 22 -22.77 -27.94 -23.83
C GLN A 22 -24.19 -27.56 -24.30
N ILE A 23 -24.99 -26.85 -23.50
CA ILE A 23 -26.46 -26.79 -23.72
C ILE A 23 -26.96 -25.54 -24.47
N ALA A 24 -26.23 -24.43 -24.57
CA ALA A 24 -26.68 -23.27 -25.36
C ALA A 24 -25.54 -22.28 -25.67
N PRO A 25 -25.60 -21.49 -26.76
CA PRO A 25 -24.73 -20.34 -26.97
C PRO A 25 -25.20 -19.17 -26.09
N ILE A 26 -25.34 -19.39 -24.78
CA ILE A 26 -25.54 -18.29 -23.82
C ILE A 26 -24.13 -17.84 -23.45
N LYS A 27 -23.79 -16.60 -23.79
CA LYS A 27 -22.48 -15.96 -23.59
C LYS A 27 -22.12 -15.74 -22.11
N VAL A 28 -22.40 -16.68 -21.21
CA VAL A 28 -21.89 -16.61 -19.85
C VAL A 28 -20.48 -17.18 -19.90
N ASN A 29 -19.47 -16.36 -19.59
CA ASN A 29 -18.08 -16.78 -19.54
C ASN A 29 -17.72 -17.16 -18.09
N PRO A 30 -17.89 -18.43 -17.68
CA PRO A 30 -17.63 -18.87 -16.31
C PRO A 30 -16.15 -18.65 -15.92
N TRP A 31 -15.23 -18.79 -16.88
CA TRP A 31 -13.81 -18.50 -16.67
C TRP A 31 -13.56 -17.03 -16.36
N SER A 32 -14.29 -16.10 -17.00
CA SER A 32 -14.21 -14.68 -16.66
C SER A 32 -14.70 -14.38 -15.24
N VAL A 33 -15.75 -15.07 -14.77
CA VAL A 33 -16.25 -14.90 -13.40
C VAL A 33 -15.23 -15.41 -12.38
N ILE A 34 -14.62 -16.58 -12.64
CA ILE A 34 -13.55 -17.14 -11.81
C ILE A 34 -12.32 -16.22 -11.81
N ALA A 35 -11.88 -15.76 -12.98
CA ALA A 35 -10.75 -14.84 -13.12
C ALA A 35 -11.02 -13.49 -12.43
N ALA A 36 -12.25 -12.96 -12.55
CA ALA A 36 -12.64 -11.71 -11.88
C ALA A 36 -12.67 -11.87 -10.35
N ALA A 37 -13.15 -13.00 -9.83
CA ALA A 37 -13.16 -13.28 -8.40
C ALA A 37 -11.73 -13.41 -7.84
N LEU A 38 -10.87 -14.18 -8.53
CA LEU A 38 -9.45 -14.32 -8.16
C LEU A 38 -8.72 -12.97 -8.25
N GLY A 39 -8.93 -12.20 -9.32
CA GLY A 39 -8.32 -10.87 -9.50
C GLY A 39 -8.74 -9.89 -8.41
N ARG A 40 -10.01 -9.88 -7.99
CA ARG A 40 -10.49 -9.04 -6.88
C ARG A 40 -9.86 -9.43 -5.53
N ALA A 41 -9.71 -10.72 -5.26
CA ALA A 41 -9.08 -11.20 -4.03
C ALA A 41 -7.59 -10.81 -3.97
N LEU A 42 -6.86 -11.02 -5.08
CA LEU A 42 -5.45 -10.63 -5.19
C LEU A 42 -5.25 -9.12 -5.10
N ASN A 43 -6.20 -8.32 -5.61
CA ASN A 43 -6.06 -6.87 -5.63
C ASN A 43 -5.94 -6.28 -4.22
N LYS A 44 -6.70 -6.77 -3.24
CA LYS A 44 -6.66 -6.21 -1.87
C LYS A 44 -5.30 -6.42 -1.19
N ASP A 45 -4.78 -7.63 -1.23
CA ASP A 45 -3.50 -7.97 -0.58
C ASP A 45 -2.32 -7.29 -1.29
N VAL A 46 -2.41 -7.14 -2.61
CA VAL A 46 -1.41 -6.41 -3.40
C VAL A 46 -1.43 -4.91 -3.07
N ILE A 47 -2.61 -4.30 -2.91
CA ILE A 47 -2.71 -2.89 -2.52
C ILE A 47 -2.14 -2.66 -1.12
N ASP A 48 -2.46 -3.52 -0.14
CA ASP A 48 -1.91 -3.43 1.22
C ASP A 48 -0.37 -3.54 1.22
N LEU A 49 0.17 -4.46 0.43
CA LEU A 49 1.62 -4.61 0.26
C LEU A 49 2.27 -3.37 -0.38
N ILE A 50 1.61 -2.76 -1.37
CA ILE A 50 2.07 -1.53 -2.01
C ILE A 50 2.08 -0.36 -1.01
N GLU A 51 1.01 -0.19 -0.25
CA GLU A 51 0.87 0.87 0.75
C GLU A 51 1.93 0.72 1.85
N LYS A 52 2.13 -0.51 2.34
CA LYS A 52 3.22 -0.83 3.27
C LYS A 52 4.59 -0.49 2.67
N GLY A 53 4.84 -0.87 1.42
CA GLY A 53 6.10 -0.57 0.74
C GLY A 53 6.36 0.93 0.59
N LYS A 54 5.32 1.71 0.31
CA LYS A 54 5.38 3.18 0.28
C LYS A 54 5.73 3.75 1.65
N ALA A 55 5.06 3.29 2.71
CA ALA A 55 5.33 3.73 4.07
C ALA A 55 6.75 3.37 4.55
N GLU A 56 7.25 2.19 4.19
CA GLU A 56 8.63 1.79 4.52
C GLU A 56 9.68 2.64 3.79
N THR A 57 9.40 2.99 2.53
CA THR A 57 10.26 3.86 1.72
C THR A 57 10.26 5.29 2.27
N ALA A 58 9.07 5.84 2.58
CA ALA A 58 8.92 7.14 3.22
C ALA A 58 9.70 7.20 4.55
N ARG A 59 9.55 6.17 5.40
CA ARG A 59 10.32 6.05 6.65
C ARG A 59 11.82 6.11 6.43
N TYR A 60 12.32 5.41 5.42
CA TYR A 60 13.75 5.42 5.09
C TYR A 60 14.22 6.83 4.69
N ARG A 61 13.47 7.51 3.82
CA ARG A 61 13.78 8.88 3.38
C ARG A 61 13.77 9.88 4.54
N ILE A 62 12.77 9.81 5.42
CA ILE A 62 12.68 10.63 6.64
C ILE A 62 13.92 10.44 7.53
N ILE A 63 14.31 9.20 7.82
CA ILE A 63 15.45 8.93 8.71
C ILE A 63 16.76 9.42 8.08
N ARG A 64 16.94 9.17 6.79
CA ARG A 64 18.11 9.61 6.04
C ARG A 64 18.21 11.13 5.99
N PHE A 65 17.12 11.82 5.63
CA PHE A 65 17.10 13.27 5.57
C PHE A 65 17.38 13.91 6.93
N ASN A 66 16.84 13.34 8.01
CA ASN A 66 17.19 13.79 9.35
C ASN A 66 18.67 13.56 9.70
N ASP A 67 19.27 12.47 9.21
CA ASP A 67 20.71 12.26 9.36
C ASP A 67 21.51 13.32 8.60
N GLU A 68 21.10 13.67 7.38
CA GLU A 68 21.70 14.75 6.58
C GLU A 68 21.61 16.10 7.30
N ILE A 69 20.45 16.46 7.86
CA ILE A 69 20.28 17.65 8.72
C ILE A 69 21.25 17.64 9.91
N ARG A 70 21.43 16.48 10.56
CA ARG A 70 22.34 16.35 11.73
C ARG A 70 23.81 16.47 11.36
N HIS A 71 24.14 16.33 10.08
CA HIS A 71 25.48 16.55 9.53
C HIS A 71 25.61 17.92 8.85
N ASP A 72 24.74 18.87 9.21
CA ASP A 72 24.75 20.26 8.71
C ASP A 72 24.62 20.37 7.18
N VAL A 73 24.04 19.36 6.54
CA VAL A 73 23.74 19.40 5.09
C VAL A 73 22.58 20.35 4.87
N ARG A 74 22.78 21.36 4.01
CA ARG A 74 21.71 22.29 3.61
C ARG A 74 20.87 21.70 2.49
N HIS A 75 19.58 22.02 2.51
CA HIS A 75 18.61 21.54 1.52
C HIS A 75 17.73 22.68 1.01
N THR A 76 17.20 22.49 -0.20
CA THR A 76 16.25 23.41 -0.83
C THR A 76 14.88 23.28 -0.17
N GLU A 77 14.04 24.31 -0.30
CA GLU A 77 12.64 24.26 0.17
C GLU A 77 11.88 23.10 -0.46
N GLU A 78 12.07 22.83 -1.76
CA GLU A 78 11.46 21.71 -2.47
C GLU A 78 11.80 20.36 -1.84
N HIS A 79 13.07 20.14 -1.46
CA HIS A 79 13.47 18.89 -0.84
C HIS A 79 12.84 18.73 0.55
N PHE A 80 12.70 19.82 1.31
CA PHE A 80 11.95 19.79 2.57
C PHE A 80 10.47 19.43 2.34
N THR A 81 9.80 20.08 1.39
CA THR A 81 8.40 19.80 1.06
C THR A 81 8.19 18.33 0.69
N GLN A 82 9.06 17.76 -0.13
CA GLN A 82 9.01 16.33 -0.47
C GLN A 82 9.13 15.42 0.77
N ILE A 83 9.97 15.80 1.74
CA ILE A 83 10.10 15.04 2.98
C ILE A 83 8.89 15.24 3.90
N ILE A 84 8.26 16.42 3.91
CA ILE A 84 6.98 16.63 4.62
C ILE A 84 5.88 15.72 4.04
N GLU A 85 5.79 15.58 2.72
CA GLU A 85 4.85 14.64 2.08
C GLU A 85 5.12 13.17 2.45
N ASP A 86 6.40 12.80 2.60
CA ASP A 86 6.79 11.49 3.12
C ASP A 86 6.35 11.28 4.56
N ILE A 87 6.46 12.31 5.41
CA ILE A 87 6.00 12.27 6.80
C ILE A 87 4.50 12.02 6.83
N ASP A 88 3.72 12.76 6.05
CA ASP A 88 2.26 12.59 6.00
C ASP A 88 1.88 11.19 5.51
N THR A 89 2.54 10.70 4.44
CA THR A 89 2.34 9.34 3.93
C THR A 89 2.60 8.29 5.02
N TYR A 90 3.69 8.46 5.77
CA TYR A 90 4.08 7.53 6.80
C TYR A 90 3.18 7.58 8.04
N GLU A 91 2.84 8.78 8.52
CA GLU A 91 1.96 8.98 9.68
C GLU A 91 0.54 8.48 9.41
N ASN A 92 -0.01 8.75 8.22
CA ASN A 92 -1.31 8.24 7.79
C ASN A 92 -1.33 6.71 7.79
N PHE A 93 -0.31 6.08 7.19
CA PHE A 93 -0.21 4.62 7.19
C PHE A 93 -0.10 4.04 8.61
N CYS A 94 0.68 4.68 9.50
CA CYS A 94 0.79 4.24 10.90
C CYS A 94 -0.54 4.37 11.67
N ALA A 95 -1.33 5.42 11.39
CA ALA A 95 -2.63 5.62 12.02
C ALA A 95 -3.64 4.54 11.61
N GLU A 96 -3.62 4.13 10.34
CA GLU A 96 -4.45 3.05 9.81
C GLU A 96 -3.98 1.66 10.26
N HIS A 97 -2.69 1.52 10.60
CA HIS A 97 -2.06 0.24 10.96
C HIS A 97 -1.40 0.27 12.36
N PRO A 98 -2.16 0.17 13.47
CA PRO A 98 -1.63 0.27 14.83
C PRO A 98 -0.54 -0.75 15.20
N LYS A 99 -0.46 -1.87 14.49
CA LYS A 99 0.59 -2.90 14.67
C LYS A 99 1.90 -2.55 13.97
N PHE A 100 1.90 -1.55 13.09
CA PHE A 100 3.09 -1.10 12.38
C PHE A 100 3.88 -0.12 13.24
N HIS A 101 5.11 -0.48 13.61
CA HIS A 101 5.89 0.26 14.60
C HIS A 101 6.38 1.62 14.07
N ASN A 102 5.77 2.70 14.59
CA ASN A 102 6.13 4.09 14.29
C ASN A 102 7.40 4.59 15.04
N GLY A 103 7.72 4.00 16.19
CA GLY A 103 8.72 4.53 17.13
C GLY A 103 10.13 4.82 16.58
N LYS A 104 10.48 4.32 15.39
CA LYS A 104 11.78 4.57 14.73
C LYS A 104 11.91 5.97 14.12
N ALA A 105 10.83 6.57 13.62
CA ALA A 105 10.90 7.84 12.89
C ALA A 105 10.37 9.06 13.67
N VAL A 106 9.66 8.86 14.79
CA VAL A 106 9.05 9.94 15.59
C VAL A 106 10.03 11.08 15.92
N ARG A 107 11.25 10.74 16.35
CA ARG A 107 12.27 11.76 16.67
C ARG A 107 12.79 12.48 15.43
N SER A 108 12.95 11.77 14.33
CA SER A 108 13.38 12.33 13.05
C SER A 108 12.33 13.31 12.52
N ILE A 109 11.04 12.92 12.55
CA ILE A 109 9.90 13.75 12.15
C ILE A 109 9.87 15.05 12.94
N ALA A 110 9.97 14.98 14.27
CA ALA A 110 9.96 16.17 15.12
C ALA A 110 11.13 17.12 14.82
N ASN A 111 12.32 16.60 14.56
CA ASN A 111 13.47 17.43 14.20
C ASN A 111 13.31 18.07 12.82
N ILE A 112 12.86 17.31 11.82
CA ILE A 112 12.63 17.82 10.46
C ILE A 112 11.62 18.97 10.47
N ARG A 113 10.45 18.78 11.09
CA ARG A 113 9.42 19.84 11.21
C ARG A 113 9.98 21.10 11.86
N LYS A 114 10.71 20.95 12.96
CA LYS A 114 11.37 22.08 13.64
C LYS A 114 12.35 22.84 12.75
N ILE A 115 13.18 22.13 11.98
CA ILE A 115 14.16 22.78 11.10
C ILE A 115 13.47 23.42 9.90
N TYR A 116 12.44 22.79 9.35
CA TYR A 116 11.63 23.36 8.29
C TYR A 116 11.01 24.70 8.71
N ASP A 117 10.33 24.73 9.86
CA ASP A 117 9.73 25.95 10.41
C ASP A 117 10.78 27.07 10.57
N LYS A 118 11.96 26.72 11.13
CA LYS A 118 13.08 27.65 11.27
C LYS A 118 13.57 28.19 9.92
N CYS A 119 13.70 27.33 8.91
CA CYS A 119 14.14 27.75 7.57
C CYS A 119 13.11 28.65 6.88
N CYS A 120 11.80 28.41 7.10
CA CYS A 120 10.73 29.30 6.64
C CYS A 120 10.80 30.67 7.31
N GLU A 121 10.99 30.73 8.63
CA GLU A 121 11.08 31.99 9.39
C GLU A 121 12.32 32.81 9.01
N GLU A 122 13.46 32.14 8.83
CA GLU A 122 14.75 32.80 8.57
C GLU A 122 15.04 33.00 7.07
N HIS A 123 14.18 32.50 6.18
CA HIS A 123 14.43 32.41 4.73
C HIS A 123 15.80 31.79 4.40
N SER A 124 16.18 30.74 5.14
CA SER A 124 17.54 30.20 5.15
C SER A 124 17.73 28.91 4.33
N PHE A 125 16.76 28.60 3.46
CA PHE A 125 16.86 27.46 2.52
C PHE A 125 18.07 27.58 1.58
N LEU A 126 18.55 26.43 1.10
CA LEU A 126 19.52 26.40 0.01
C LEU A 126 18.87 26.97 -1.25
N VAL A 127 19.54 27.96 -1.86
CA VAL A 127 19.21 28.54 -3.16
C VAL A 127 19.94 27.80 -4.27
#